data_AF-A0A8T4B781-F1
#
_entry.id   AF-A0A8T4B781-F1
#
_cell.length_a   1.000
_cell.length_b   1.000
_cell.length_c   1.000
_cell.angle_alpha   90.00
_cell.angle_beta   90.00
_cell.angle_gamma   90.00
#
_symmetry.space_group_name_H-M   'P 1'
#
loop_
_entity.id
_entity.type
_entity.pdbx_description
1 polymer ?
#
loop_
_entity_poly.entity_id
_entity_poly.type
_entity_poly.pdbx_seq_one_letter_code
_entity_poly.pdbx_strand_id
1 'polypeptide(L)'
;MGIRDWLKKKDAPSISAPDDGSNDEPDDGAAFAELQERRRLEATSLFDEDEVILEVEELQSAPYDASDGGVDDLHDSSEESFTHADEIEIEDVALLDDPYEDARIEGDVPEPVEFDE
;
A
#
# COMPACT_ATOMS: atom_id res chain seq x y z
N MET A 1 28.61 -25.42 -19.52
CA MET A 1 27.99 -26.64 -18.98
C MET A 1 26.88 -26.22 -18.06
N GLY A 2 25.63 -26.37 -18.51
CA GLY A 2 24.46 -25.78 -17.85
C GLY A 2 23.79 -26.74 -16.88
N ILE A 3 22.89 -26.19 -16.07
CA ILE A 3 22.01 -26.85 -15.08
C ILE A 3 21.34 -28.14 -15.60
N ARG A 4 21.14 -28.26 -16.93
CA ARG A 4 20.61 -29.47 -17.58
C ARG A 4 21.55 -30.69 -17.46
N ASP A 5 22.86 -30.49 -17.33
CA ASP A 5 23.83 -31.57 -17.11
C ASP A 5 23.81 -32.09 -15.67
N TRP A 6 23.40 -31.25 -14.70
CA TRP A 6 23.31 -31.67 -13.29
C TRP A 6 22.17 -32.68 -13.07
N LEU A 7 21.04 -32.48 -13.74
CA LEU A 7 19.88 -33.36 -13.60
C LEU A 7 20.16 -34.77 -14.15
N LYS A 8 20.92 -34.89 -15.24
CA LYS A 8 21.25 -36.19 -15.86
C LYS A 8 22.29 -37.00 -15.09
N LYS A 9 23.01 -36.37 -14.15
CA LYS A 9 24.06 -37.02 -13.36
C LYS A 9 23.53 -37.77 -12.13
N LYS A 10 22.26 -37.58 -11.77
CA LYS A 10 21.67 -38.12 -10.54
C LYS A 10 21.22 -39.58 -10.65
N ASP A 11 21.13 -40.13 -11.86
CA ASP A 11 20.60 -41.48 -12.11
C ASP A 11 21.68 -42.57 -12.26
N ALA A 12 22.90 -42.34 -11.79
CA ALA A 12 23.90 -43.41 -11.71
C ALA A 12 23.77 -44.16 -10.37
N PRO A 13 23.41 -45.46 -10.35
CA PRO A 13 23.28 -46.19 -9.10
C PRO A 13 24.65 -46.61 -8.57
N SER A 14 25.04 -46.08 -7.41
CA SER A 14 26.18 -46.59 -6.63
C SER A 14 25.68 -47.57 -5.56
N ILE A 15 25.87 -48.84 -5.88
CA ILE A 15 26.11 -50.03 -5.04
C ILE A 15 25.96 -49.86 -3.51
N SER A 16 25.12 -50.76 -2.95
CA SER A 16 24.69 -50.96 -1.57
C SER A 16 25.79 -51.18 -0.51
N ALA A 17 25.48 -50.78 0.74
CA ALA A 17 26.02 -51.36 1.98
C ALA A 17 24.87 -51.52 3.01
N PRO A 18 24.94 -52.51 3.93
CA PRO A 18 23.75 -53.04 4.61
C PRO A 18 23.47 -52.41 5.98
N ASP A 19 22.17 -52.21 6.21
CA ASP A 19 21.36 -52.47 7.42
C ASP A 19 22.03 -52.46 8.80
N ASP A 20 21.69 -51.46 9.61
CA ASP A 20 21.53 -51.61 11.07
C ASP A 20 20.69 -50.44 11.61
N GLY A 21 19.52 -50.72 12.19
CA GLY A 21 18.70 -49.71 12.87
C GLY A 21 17.23 -50.06 12.96
N SER A 22 16.86 -50.77 14.04
CA SER A 22 15.52 -50.86 14.65
C SER A 22 14.40 -50.03 13.99
N ASN A 23 13.54 -50.70 13.23
CA ASN A 23 12.20 -50.19 12.87
C ASN A 23 11.31 -50.14 14.13
N ASP A 24 11.43 -49.07 14.91
CA ASP A 24 10.28 -48.47 15.58
C ASP A 24 9.86 -47.30 14.68
N GLU A 25 9.11 -47.61 13.61
CA GLU A 25 8.45 -46.58 12.82
C GLU A 25 7.43 -45.90 13.76
N PRO A 26 7.56 -44.59 14.05
CA PRO A 26 6.49 -43.88 14.73
C PRO A 26 5.23 -44.03 13.88
N ASP A 27 4.10 -44.32 14.52
CA ASP A 27 2.79 -44.34 13.87
C ASP A 27 2.42 -42.89 13.46
N ASP A 28 3.04 -42.44 12.37
CA ASP A 28 2.93 -41.09 11.82
C ASP A 28 1.48 -40.74 11.49
N GLY A 29 0.64 -41.75 11.26
CA GLY A 29 -0.80 -41.60 11.07
C GLY A 29 -1.52 -41.09 12.31
N ALA A 30 -1.18 -41.62 13.48
CA ALA A 30 -1.75 -41.17 14.75
C ALA A 30 -1.29 -39.75 15.12
N ALA A 31 0.01 -39.45 14.94
CA ALA A 31 0.55 -38.12 15.18
C ALA A 31 -0.03 -37.07 14.24
N PHE A 32 -0.26 -37.43 12.97
CA PHE A 32 -0.91 -36.54 12.00
C PHE A 32 -2.39 -36.32 12.33
N ALA A 33 -3.11 -37.35 12.78
CA ALA A 33 -4.52 -37.23 13.20
C ALA A 33 -4.67 -36.29 14.41
N GLU A 34 -3.79 -36.39 15.41
CA GLU A 34 -3.78 -35.50 16.58
C GLU A 34 -3.50 -34.04 16.17
N LEU A 35 -2.55 -33.82 15.25
CA LEU A 35 -2.27 -32.48 14.71
C LEU A 35 -3.45 -31.90 13.92
N GLN A 36 -4.16 -32.73 13.15
CA GLN A 36 -5.36 -32.31 12.43
C GLN A 36 -6.49 -31.94 13.39
N GLU A 37 -6.72 -32.73 14.44
CA GLU A 37 -7.74 -32.44 15.43
C GLU A 37 -7.44 -31.13 16.17
N ARG A 38 -6.18 -30.94 16.57
CA ARG A 38 -5.73 -29.69 17.22
C ARG A 38 -5.94 -28.47 16.33
N ARG A 39 -5.55 -28.54 15.05
CA ARG A 39 -5.77 -27.44 14.10
C ARG A 39 -7.26 -27.18 13.86
N ARG A 40 -8.07 -28.23 13.81
CA ARG A 40 -9.52 -28.09 13.64
C ARG A 40 -10.14 -27.33 14.82
N LEU A 41 -9.75 -27.68 16.05
CA LEU A 41 -10.24 -27.02 17.27
C LEU A 41 -9.80 -25.55 17.35
N GLU A 42 -8.54 -25.26 17.00
CA GLU A 42 -8.02 -23.90 16.93
C GLU A 42 -8.75 -23.06 15.87
N ALA A 43 -9.00 -23.64 14.69
CA ALA A 43 -9.75 -22.98 13.64
C ALA A 43 -11.20 -22.70 14.05
N THR A 44 -11.89 -23.65 14.70
CA THR A 44 -13.26 -23.41 15.19
C THR A 44 -13.30 -22.34 16.29
N SER A 45 -12.28 -22.30 17.16
CA SER A 45 -12.18 -21.29 18.22
C SER A 45 -11.99 -19.87 17.69
N LEU A 46 -11.44 -19.68 16.48
CA LEU A 46 -11.32 -18.35 15.85
C LEU A 46 -12.65 -17.81 15.32
N PHE A 47 -13.64 -18.68 15.09
CA PHE A 47 -14.96 -18.28 14.60
C PHE A 47 -16.02 -18.24 15.71
N ASP A 48 -15.70 -18.75 16.90
CA ASP A 48 -16.52 -18.60 18.13
C ASP A 48 -16.24 -17.27 18.85
N GLU A 49 -15.85 -16.23 18.12
CA GLU A 49 -16.00 -14.87 18.64
C GLU A 49 -17.50 -14.62 18.77
N ASP A 50 -17.99 -14.45 20.01
CA ASP A 50 -19.39 -14.11 20.29
C ASP A 50 -19.85 -13.09 19.25
N GLU A 51 -20.90 -13.43 18.49
CA GLU A 51 -21.49 -12.51 17.52
C GLU A 51 -21.86 -11.26 18.31
N VAL A 52 -20.99 -10.25 18.26
CA VAL A 52 -21.23 -8.97 18.88
C VAL A 52 -22.36 -8.42 18.05
N ILE A 53 -23.58 -8.62 18.55
CA ILE A 53 -24.74 -7.87 18.11
C ILE A 53 -24.37 -6.43 18.48
N LEU A 54 -23.73 -5.75 17.54
CA LEU A 54 -23.59 -4.32 17.58
C LEU A 54 -25.03 -3.83 17.58
N GLU A 55 -25.55 -3.50 18.77
CA GLU A 55 -26.76 -2.71 18.89
C GLU A 55 -26.56 -1.58 17.90
N VAL A 56 -27.41 -1.54 16.87
CA VAL A 56 -27.33 -0.55 15.80
C VAL A 56 -27.38 0.79 16.50
N GLU A 57 -26.20 1.37 16.67
CA GLU A 57 -26.04 2.67 17.31
C GLU A 57 -26.93 3.59 16.50
N GLU A 58 -27.98 4.12 17.13
CA GLU A 58 -28.91 5.02 16.45
C GLU A 58 -28.04 6.07 15.76
N LEU A 59 -28.03 6.04 14.42
CA LEU A 59 -27.15 6.87 13.61
C LEU A 59 -27.46 8.32 13.98
N GLN A 60 -26.62 8.90 14.84
CA GLN A 60 -26.79 10.28 15.26
C GLN A 60 -26.50 11.14 14.04
N SER A 61 -27.51 11.89 13.60
CA SER A 61 -27.35 12.84 12.51
C SER A 61 -26.20 13.78 12.88
N ALA A 62 -25.19 13.83 12.00
CA ALA A 62 -24.11 14.78 12.15
C ALA A 62 -24.68 16.20 11.95
N PRO A 63 -24.18 17.23 12.66
CA PRO A 63 -24.67 18.61 12.54
C PRO A 63 -24.62 19.23 11.13
N TYR A 64 -23.90 18.60 10.19
CA TYR A 64 -23.76 19.02 8.79
C TYR A 64 -24.02 17.87 7.81
N ASP A 65 -24.83 16.89 8.19
CA ASP A 65 -25.19 15.80 7.29
C ASP A 65 -26.09 16.32 6.16
N ALA A 66 -25.54 16.37 4.96
CA ALA A 66 -26.23 16.84 3.76
C ALA A 66 -26.86 15.70 2.95
N SER A 67 -26.86 14.46 3.47
CA SER A 67 -27.42 13.30 2.76
C SER A 67 -28.91 13.45 2.44
N ASP A 68 -29.64 14.19 3.27
CA ASP A 68 -31.08 14.46 3.11
C ASP A 68 -31.36 15.73 2.28
N GLY A 69 -30.32 16.47 1.89
CA GLY A 69 -30.45 17.67 1.05
C GLY A 69 -30.82 17.32 -0.39
N GLY A 70 -31.90 17.93 -0.89
CA GLY A 70 -32.36 17.77 -2.26
C GLY A 70 -31.57 18.67 -3.23
N VAL A 71 -31.65 18.37 -4.53
CA VAL A 71 -31.10 19.25 -5.58
C VAL A 71 -31.77 20.64 -5.57
N ASP A 72 -33.00 20.72 -5.05
CA ASP A 72 -33.75 21.96 -4.89
C ASP A 72 -33.12 22.90 -3.85
N ASP A 73 -32.50 22.36 -2.78
CA ASP A 73 -31.80 23.16 -1.76
C ASP A 73 -30.57 23.86 -2.33
N LEU A 74 -30.00 23.34 -3.43
CA LEU A 74 -28.89 23.96 -4.15
C LEU A 74 -29.34 25.25 -4.86
N HIS A 75 -30.60 25.31 -5.29
CA HIS A 75 -31.13 26.42 -6.08
C HIS A 75 -31.52 27.63 -5.23
N ASP A 76 -31.91 27.43 -3.96
CA ASP A 76 -32.26 28.51 -3.03
C ASP A 76 -31.05 29.37 -2.60
N SER A 77 -29.82 28.88 -2.78
CA SER A 77 -28.58 29.62 -2.46
C SER A 77 -28.03 30.48 -3.61
N SER A 78 -28.66 30.43 -4.79
CA SER A 78 -28.12 31.05 -6.01
C SER A 78 -28.36 32.57 -6.13
N GLU A 79 -29.09 33.18 -5.20
CA GLU A 79 -29.39 34.62 -5.23
C GLU A 79 -28.27 35.51 -4.68
N GLU A 80 -27.28 34.95 -3.98
CA GLU A 80 -26.09 35.69 -3.53
C GLU A 80 -25.04 35.72 -4.64
N SER A 81 -25.39 36.41 -5.72
CA SER A 81 -24.41 36.80 -6.74
C SER A 81 -23.37 37.70 -6.07
N PHE A 82 -22.21 37.10 -5.77
CA PHE A 82 -20.96 37.75 -5.37
C PHE A 82 -20.48 38.63 -6.53
N THR A 83 -21.25 39.68 -6.82
CA THR A 83 -20.97 40.69 -7.82
C THR A 83 -19.77 41.47 -7.31
N HIS A 84 -18.56 40.98 -7.62
CA HIS A 84 -17.50 41.69 -8.38
C HIS A 84 -17.24 43.16 -8.00
N ALA A 85 -17.59 43.58 -6.78
CA ALA A 85 -17.61 45.00 -6.40
C ALA A 85 -16.20 45.59 -6.26
N ASP A 86 -15.20 44.75 -6.02
CA ASP A 86 -13.83 45.17 -5.75
C ASP A 86 -12.82 44.43 -6.65
N GLU A 87 -13.13 44.24 -7.94
CA GLU A 87 -12.09 43.84 -8.89
C GLU A 87 -11.05 44.95 -9.00
N ILE A 88 -9.86 44.72 -8.46
CA ILE A 88 -8.70 45.60 -8.61
C ILE A 88 -7.98 45.29 -9.93
N GLU A 89 -7.72 46.34 -10.72
CA GLU A 89 -6.87 46.24 -11.90
C GLU A 89 -5.42 45.98 -11.44
N ILE A 90 -4.91 44.79 -11.76
CA ILE A 90 -3.53 44.40 -11.46
C ILE A 90 -2.66 44.85 -12.62
N GLU A 91 -1.69 45.72 -12.34
CA GLU A 91 -0.70 46.15 -13.33
C GLU A 91 0.24 44.99 -13.69
N ASP A 92 0.65 44.93 -14.97
CA ASP A 92 1.54 43.89 -15.46
C ASP A 92 2.88 43.96 -14.73
N VAL A 93 3.29 42.85 -14.11
CA VAL A 93 4.56 42.72 -13.39
C VAL A 93 5.75 42.98 -14.32
N ALA A 94 5.60 42.79 -15.63
CA ALA A 94 6.63 43.10 -16.61
C ALA A 94 6.93 44.61 -16.75
N LEU A 95 6.07 45.48 -16.21
CA LEU A 95 6.28 46.93 -16.16
C LEU A 95 7.03 47.38 -14.91
N LEU A 96 7.24 46.50 -13.93
CA LEU A 96 8.02 46.78 -12.73
C LEU A 96 9.51 46.59 -13.04
N ASP A 97 10.34 47.51 -12.55
CA ASP A 97 11.80 47.42 -12.66
C ASP A 97 12.31 46.12 -12.00
N ASP A 98 13.09 45.32 -12.74
CA ASP A 98 13.62 44.06 -12.21
C ASP A 98 14.75 44.33 -11.21
N PRO A 99 14.59 43.99 -9.91
CA PRO A 99 15.63 44.22 -8.90
C PRO A 99 16.92 43.42 -9.17
N TYR A 100 16.89 42.44 -10.07
CA TYR A 100 18.04 41.63 -10.44
C TYR A 100 18.72 42.07 -11.75
N GLU A 101 18.23 43.10 -12.45
CA GLU A 101 18.80 43.54 -13.73
C GLU A 101 20.30 43.92 -13.58
N ASP A 102 20.64 44.60 -12.49
CA ASP A 102 22.01 45.00 -12.15
C ASP A 102 22.72 44.04 -11.18
N ALA A 103 22.08 42.91 -10.82
CA ALA A 103 22.64 41.99 -9.85
C ALA A 103 23.87 41.28 -10.42
N ARG A 104 25.01 41.44 -9.73
CA ARG A 104 26.23 40.69 -10.02
C ARG A 104 26.32 39.52 -9.07
N ILE A 105 26.43 38.32 -9.61
CA ILE A 105 26.72 37.12 -8.84
C ILE A 105 28.21 37.19 -8.46
N GLU A 106 28.49 37.32 -7.17
CA GLU A 106 29.86 37.23 -6.63
C GLU A 106 30.20 35.76 -6.37
N GLY A 107 31.09 35.17 -7.17
CA GLY A 107 31.54 33.79 -7.02
C GLY A 107 32.12 33.21 -8.32
N ASP A 108 32.83 32.09 -8.23
CA ASP A 108 33.31 31.35 -9.41
C ASP A 108 32.13 30.73 -10.15
N VAL A 109 31.98 31.10 -11.43
CA VAL A 109 31.03 30.44 -12.34
C VAL A 109 31.64 29.09 -12.72
N PRO A 110 30.96 27.95 -12.47
CA PRO A 110 31.51 26.65 -12.82
C PRO A 110 31.65 26.53 -14.34
N GLU A 111 32.88 26.34 -14.80
CA GLU A 111 33.16 26.02 -16.21
C GLU A 111 32.94 24.52 -16.46
N PRO A 112 32.29 24.16 -17.58
CA PRO A 112 32.15 22.76 -17.96
C PRO A 112 33.52 22.17 -18.31
N VAL A 113 33.86 21.01 -17.72
CA VAL A 113 35.08 20.26 -18.06
C VAL A 113 34.81 19.46 -19.33
N GLU A 114 35.53 19.78 -20.40
CA GLU A 114 35.57 18.97 -21.62
C GLU A 114 36.48 17.75 -21.40
N PHE A 115 35.99 16.55 -21.71
CA PHE A 115 36.82 15.34 -21.72
C PHE A 115 37.27 15.07 -23.15
N ASP A 116 38.58 15.19 -23.41
CA ASP A 116 39.18 14.71 -24.65
C ASP A 116 39.15 13.16 -24.69
N GLU A 117 38.85 12.61 -25.87
CA GLU A 117 38.60 11.18 -26.15
C GLU A 117 39.78 10.23 -25.86
#